data_AF-A0A3S4QAZ0-F1
#
_entry.id   AF-A0A3S4QAZ0-F1
#
_cell.length_a   1.000
_cell.length_b   1.000
_cell.length_c   1.000
_cell.angle_alpha   90.00
_cell.angle_beta   90.00
_cell.angle_gamma   90.00
#
_symmetry.space_group_name_H-M   'P 1'
#
loop_
_entity.id
_entity.type
_entity.pdbx_description
1 polymer ?
#
loop_
_entity_poly.entity_id
_entity_poly.type
_entity_poly.pdbx_seq_one_letter_code
_entity_poly.pdbx_strand_id
1 'polypeptide(L)'
;MKFYRFITTLLTVATLSGCATAMFWHGNNPNESKEVQQTVAKDKIYSFAVVNKNNSQLPEGSLVMIGEKYWFVINPNDSAQLINILNIKLDKPFQITEMANPSENTHNKALPVTLTSLDSPDFKSSLCLRYDSSNEEEITKLKKLEFEANDINNKNAYTRCVNASGKYYSTPQKIVSDYQFKQPIPVNIYYITTKKGLNVAKVAGNILLTPFTLAFDAAGGIFLLPIYFNMENWN
;
A
#
# COMPACT_ATOMS: atom_id res chain seq x y z
N MET A 1 -17.86 -13.68 -61.50
CA MET A 1 -16.68 -14.26 -60.82
C MET A 1 -15.59 -13.26 -60.40
N LYS A 2 -15.52 -12.03 -60.96
CA LYS A 2 -14.50 -11.03 -60.56
C LYS A 2 -14.80 -10.31 -59.23
N PHE A 3 -16.06 -10.16 -58.85
CA PHE A 3 -16.46 -9.46 -57.62
C PHE A 3 -16.16 -10.27 -56.35
N TYR A 4 -16.33 -11.60 -56.41
CA TYR A 4 -16.07 -12.50 -55.28
C TYR A 4 -14.58 -12.60 -54.92
N ARG A 5 -13.70 -12.53 -55.93
CA ARG A 5 -12.23 -12.58 -55.74
C ARG A 5 -11.69 -11.35 -55.01
N PHE A 6 -12.27 -10.17 -55.23
CA PHE A 6 -11.90 -8.93 -54.54
C PHE A 6 -12.32 -8.89 -53.06
N ILE A 7 -13.47 -9.50 -52.72
CA ILE A 7 -13.96 -9.56 -51.34
C ILE A 7 -13.12 -10.55 -50.52
N THR A 8 -12.69 -11.67 -51.11
CA THR A 8 -11.83 -12.64 -50.43
C THR A 8 -10.41 -12.15 -50.16
N THR A 9 -9.80 -11.34 -51.05
CA THR A 9 -8.47 -10.77 -50.81
C THR A 9 -8.47 -9.63 -49.77
N LEU A 10 -9.56 -8.87 -49.67
CA LEU A 10 -9.69 -7.82 -48.65
C LEU A 10 -9.75 -8.41 -47.23
N LEU A 11 -10.42 -9.56 -47.07
CA LEU A 11 -10.54 -10.23 -45.76
C LEU A 11 -9.22 -10.85 -45.27
N THR A 12 -8.37 -11.35 -46.16
CA THR A 12 -7.10 -11.99 -45.77
C THR A 12 -5.97 -11.02 -45.44
N VAL A 13 -5.98 -9.80 -46.01
CA VAL A 13 -4.99 -8.75 -45.65
C VAL A 13 -5.34 -8.10 -44.31
N ALA A 14 -6.63 -7.95 -44.00
CA ALA A 14 -7.10 -7.40 -42.73
C ALA A 14 -6.70 -8.27 -41.51
N THR A 15 -6.51 -9.58 -41.69
CA THR A 15 -6.10 -10.48 -40.60
C THR A 15 -4.59 -10.50 -40.33
N LEU A 16 -3.75 -9.99 -41.25
CA LEU A 16 -2.29 -10.04 -41.12
C LEU A 16 -1.65 -8.68 -40.78
N SER A 17 -2.37 -7.57 -40.93
CA SER A 17 -1.78 -6.24 -40.85
C SER A 17 -1.96 -5.50 -39.53
N GLY A 18 -2.71 -6.05 -38.55
CA GLY A 18 -3.05 -5.36 -37.29
C GLY A 18 -1.89 -5.03 -36.33
N CYS A 19 -0.64 -5.01 -36.78
CA CYS A 19 0.56 -4.82 -35.97
C CYS A 19 0.63 -3.44 -35.32
N ALA A 20 0.33 -2.35 -36.05
CA ALA A 20 0.37 -1.01 -35.47
C ALA A 20 -0.81 -0.79 -34.51
N THR A 21 -1.99 -1.30 -34.83
CA THR A 21 -3.14 -1.28 -33.89
C THR A 21 -2.82 -2.08 -32.63
N ALA A 22 -2.27 -3.30 -32.75
CA ALA A 22 -1.87 -4.10 -31.60
C ALA A 22 -0.75 -3.43 -30.77
N MET A 23 0.27 -2.87 -31.43
CA MET A 23 1.36 -2.15 -30.77
C MET A 23 0.85 -0.89 -30.06
N PHE A 24 -0.10 -0.18 -30.65
CA PHE A 24 -0.74 0.99 -30.06
C PHE A 24 -1.58 0.64 -28.83
N TRP A 25 -2.44 -0.37 -28.91
CA TRP A 25 -3.23 -0.85 -27.77
C TRP A 25 -2.36 -1.44 -26.65
N HIS A 26 -1.23 -2.07 -27.00
CA HIS A 26 -0.26 -2.57 -26.03
C HIS A 26 0.51 -1.42 -25.35
N GLY A 27 0.98 -0.44 -26.13
CA GLY A 27 1.69 0.75 -25.62
C GLY A 27 0.78 1.66 -24.79
N ASN A 28 -0.51 1.76 -25.13
CA ASN A 28 -1.52 2.47 -24.36
C ASN A 28 -2.49 1.50 -23.67
N ASN A 29 -1.94 0.52 -22.95
CA ASN A 29 -2.73 -0.49 -22.26
C ASN A 29 -3.71 0.17 -21.27
N PRO A 30 -5.04 -0.04 -21.44
CA PRO A 30 -6.05 0.53 -20.57
C PRO A 30 -6.20 -0.25 -19.25
N ASN A 31 -5.62 -1.45 -19.15
CA ASN A 31 -5.68 -2.24 -17.93
C ASN A 31 -4.94 -1.49 -16.82
N GLU A 32 -5.65 -1.25 -15.73
CA GLU A 32 -5.09 -0.69 -14.50
C GLU A 32 -5.33 -1.65 -13.34
N SER A 33 -4.38 -1.67 -12.42
CA SER A 33 -4.51 -2.34 -11.12
C SER A 33 -4.40 -1.28 -10.04
N LYS A 34 -5.41 -1.21 -9.17
CA LYS A 34 -5.40 -0.31 -8.02
C LYS A 34 -5.43 -1.12 -6.74
N GLU A 35 -4.52 -0.81 -5.84
CA GLU A 35 -4.59 -1.30 -4.47
C GLU A 35 -5.77 -0.62 -3.77
N VAL A 36 -6.59 -1.43 -3.11
CA VAL A 36 -7.76 -0.99 -2.36
C VAL A 36 -7.65 -1.52 -0.95
N GLN A 37 -7.65 -0.61 0.00
CA GLN A 37 -7.70 -0.93 1.41
C GLN A 37 -9.13 -1.32 1.80
N GLN A 38 -9.30 -2.52 2.33
CA GLN A 38 -10.57 -2.99 2.88
C GLN A 38 -10.46 -3.06 4.40
N THR A 39 -11.36 -2.38 5.11
CA THR A 39 -11.44 -2.48 6.57
C THR A 39 -12.00 -3.85 6.95
N VAL A 40 -11.22 -4.61 7.70
CA VAL A 40 -11.60 -5.94 8.21
C VAL A 40 -12.28 -5.81 9.56
N ALA A 41 -11.70 -5.03 10.46
CA ALA A 41 -12.21 -4.84 11.82
C ALA A 41 -11.72 -3.54 12.45
N LYS A 42 -12.37 -3.16 13.56
CA LYS A 42 -11.94 -2.08 14.44
C LYS A 42 -11.82 -2.60 15.87
N ASP A 43 -10.83 -2.10 16.58
CA ASP A 43 -10.55 -2.46 17.97
C ASP A 43 -10.05 -1.23 18.77
N LYS A 44 -9.85 -1.41 20.07
CA LYS A 44 -9.32 -0.42 20.99
C LYS A 44 -8.32 -1.06 21.95
N ILE A 45 -7.10 -0.57 21.99
CA ILE A 45 -6.05 -1.02 22.91
C ILE A 45 -6.17 -0.27 24.22
N TYR A 46 -6.20 -1.01 25.33
CA TYR A 46 -6.32 -0.47 26.69
C TYR A 46 -5.04 -0.57 27.50
N SER A 47 -4.18 -1.54 27.16
CA SER A 47 -2.99 -1.82 27.95
C SER A 47 -1.91 -2.47 27.10
N PHE A 48 -0.70 -2.51 27.63
CA PHE A 48 0.37 -3.33 27.08
C PHE A 48 1.06 -4.17 28.16
N ALA A 49 1.74 -5.22 27.72
CA ALA A 49 2.58 -6.08 28.54
C ALA A 49 3.80 -6.56 27.74
N VAL A 50 4.92 -6.79 28.41
CA VAL A 50 6.12 -7.41 27.85
C VAL A 50 6.18 -8.87 28.29
N VAL A 51 6.40 -9.75 27.34
CA VAL A 51 6.44 -11.19 27.60
C VAL A 51 7.76 -11.54 28.28
N ASN A 52 7.68 -11.90 29.56
CA ASN A 52 8.85 -12.29 30.37
C ASN A 52 9.25 -13.77 30.23
N LYS A 53 8.38 -14.61 29.66
CA LYS A 53 8.64 -16.04 29.46
C LYS A 53 8.03 -16.52 28.17
N ASN A 54 8.84 -17.24 27.38
CA ASN A 54 8.41 -17.79 26.11
C ASN A 54 7.24 -18.79 26.25
N ASN A 55 6.27 -18.69 25.34
CA ASN A 55 5.18 -19.64 25.12
C ASN A 55 4.91 -19.76 23.59
N SER A 56 4.21 -20.80 23.15
CA SER A 56 3.89 -21.08 21.74
C SER A 56 3.30 -19.91 20.95
N GLN A 57 2.61 -18.99 21.62
CA GLN A 57 1.99 -17.79 21.02
C GLN A 57 2.72 -16.49 21.35
N LEU A 58 3.57 -16.49 22.38
CA LEU A 58 4.15 -15.31 23.01
C LEU A 58 5.67 -15.51 23.15
N PRO A 59 6.44 -15.10 22.14
CA PRO A 59 7.90 -15.08 22.25
C PRO A 59 8.35 -14.18 23.40
N GLU A 60 9.41 -14.59 24.09
CA GLU A 60 10.03 -13.74 25.12
C GLU A 60 10.54 -12.44 24.51
N GLY A 61 10.34 -11.33 25.22
CA GLY A 61 10.69 -9.98 24.76
C GLY A 61 9.67 -9.37 23.79
N SER A 62 8.60 -10.08 23.41
CA SER A 62 7.50 -9.49 22.63
C SER A 62 6.71 -8.48 23.45
N LEU A 63 6.36 -7.37 22.81
CA LEU A 63 5.37 -6.41 23.29
C LEU A 63 3.97 -6.89 22.87
N VAL A 64 3.08 -7.05 23.84
CA VAL A 64 1.67 -7.40 23.63
C VAL A 64 0.83 -6.16 23.86
N MET A 65 0.19 -5.65 22.82
CA MET A 65 -0.86 -4.63 22.96
C MET A 65 -2.20 -5.31 23.11
N ILE A 66 -2.86 -5.06 24.24
CA ILE A 66 -4.08 -5.75 24.67
C ILE A 66 -5.28 -4.90 24.28
N GLY A 67 -6.01 -5.36 23.26
CA GLY A 67 -7.25 -4.78 22.76
C GLY A 67 -8.50 -5.24 23.50
N GLU A 68 -9.64 -4.68 23.09
CA GLU A 68 -10.97 -5.11 23.49
C GLU A 68 -11.27 -6.50 22.94
N LYS A 69 -10.90 -6.73 21.68
CA LYS A 69 -11.22 -7.94 20.93
C LYS A 69 -10.00 -8.75 20.54
N TYR A 70 -8.89 -8.06 20.25
CA TYR A 70 -7.68 -8.69 19.72
C TYR A 70 -6.46 -8.33 20.54
N TRP A 71 -5.49 -9.24 20.54
CA TRP A 71 -4.14 -8.99 21.01
C TRP A 71 -3.22 -8.81 19.84
N PHE A 72 -2.36 -7.79 19.91
CA PHE A 72 -1.34 -7.54 18.90
C PHE A 72 0.02 -7.85 19.52
N VAL A 73 0.58 -9.00 19.17
CA VAL A 73 1.87 -9.48 19.66
C VAL A 73 2.93 -9.06 18.67
N ILE A 74 3.75 -8.10 19.05
CA ILE A 74 4.82 -7.55 18.22
C ILE A 74 6.05 -8.45 18.33
N ASN A 75 6.76 -8.62 17.23
CA ASN A 75 7.98 -9.42 17.20
C ASN A 75 9.04 -8.82 18.14
N PRO A 76 9.88 -9.64 18.80
CA PRO A 76 10.84 -9.14 19.80
C PRO A 76 11.78 -8.04 19.27
N ASN A 77 12.25 -8.16 18.02
CA ASN A 77 13.13 -7.17 17.39
C ASN A 77 12.49 -5.77 17.33
N ASP A 78 11.22 -5.69 16.91
CA ASP A 78 10.48 -4.44 16.79
C ASP A 78 10.00 -3.95 18.18
N SER A 79 9.76 -4.89 19.10
CA SER A 79 9.28 -4.61 20.46
C SER A 79 10.26 -3.79 21.28
N ALA A 80 11.56 -4.06 21.17
CA ALA A 80 12.59 -3.34 21.95
C ALA A 80 12.54 -1.82 21.71
N GLN A 81 12.35 -1.39 20.46
CA GLN A 81 12.25 0.03 20.11
C GLN A 81 10.96 0.65 20.67
N LEU A 82 9.83 -0.04 20.52
CA LEU A 82 8.54 0.45 20.99
C LEU A 82 8.44 0.51 22.51
N ILE A 83 9.02 -0.45 23.22
CA ILE A 83 9.06 -0.46 24.70
C ILE A 83 9.78 0.78 25.23
N ASN A 84 10.90 1.17 24.62
CA ASN A 84 11.62 2.39 25.00
C ASN A 84 10.78 3.66 24.79
N ILE A 85 10.00 3.70 23.71
CA ILE A 85 9.07 4.79 23.43
C ILE A 85 7.90 4.80 24.42
N LEU A 86 7.33 3.64 24.77
CA LEU A 86 6.18 3.57 25.68
C LEU A 86 6.56 3.89 27.14
N ASN A 87 7.80 3.58 27.54
CA ASN A 87 8.28 3.81 28.90
C ASN A 87 8.84 5.22 29.14
N ILE A 88 8.90 6.06 28.11
CA ILE A 88 9.36 7.44 28.27
C ILE A 88 8.36 8.23 29.13
N LYS A 89 8.87 8.85 30.20
CA LYS A 89 8.06 9.71 31.07
C LYS A 89 8.00 11.11 30.48
N LEU A 90 6.95 11.36 29.71
CA LEU A 90 6.56 12.66 29.14
C LEU A 90 5.25 13.14 29.78
N ASP A 91 5.02 14.45 29.77
CA ASP A 91 3.84 15.04 30.40
C ASP A 91 2.56 14.77 29.62
N LYS A 92 2.67 14.59 28.30
CA LYS A 92 1.54 14.36 27.38
C LYS A 92 1.72 13.02 26.65
N PRO A 93 0.64 12.41 26.13
CA PRO A 93 0.76 11.27 25.23
C PRO A 93 1.25 11.69 23.84
N PHE A 94 1.82 10.74 23.11
CA PHE A 94 2.11 10.90 21.68
C PHE A 94 0.83 11.03 20.85
N GLN A 95 0.91 11.80 19.78
CA GLN A 95 -0.10 11.85 18.73
C GLN A 95 0.28 10.85 17.63
N ILE A 96 -0.69 10.12 17.07
CA ILE A 96 -0.46 9.22 15.94
C ILE A 96 -0.73 9.98 14.63
N THR A 97 0.17 9.87 13.66
CA THR A 97 0.13 10.57 12.38
C THR A 97 0.44 9.61 11.24
N GLU A 98 -0.08 9.88 10.04
CA GLU A 98 0.12 9.00 8.89
C GLU A 98 1.53 9.10 8.29
N MET A 99 2.19 10.23 8.53
CA MET A 99 3.49 10.58 7.95
C MET A 99 4.32 11.38 8.96
N ALA A 100 5.64 11.46 8.69
CA ALA A 100 6.60 12.16 9.56
C ALA A 100 6.31 13.65 9.66
N ASN A 101 5.96 14.30 8.55
CA ASN A 101 5.59 15.71 8.50
C ASN A 101 4.12 15.87 8.10
N PRO A 102 3.18 15.62 9.02
CA PRO A 102 1.76 15.75 8.73
C PRO A 102 1.37 17.22 8.58
N SER A 103 0.49 17.51 7.62
CA SER A 103 -0.24 18.78 7.63
C SER A 103 -1.21 18.81 8.82
N GLU A 104 -1.73 19.99 9.15
CA GLU A 104 -2.53 20.23 10.37
C GLU A 104 -3.77 19.32 10.51
N ASN A 105 -4.18 18.65 9.42
CA ASN A 105 -5.35 17.78 9.36
C ASN A 105 -5.04 16.28 9.15
N THR A 106 -3.78 15.86 9.05
CA THR A 106 -3.41 14.45 8.77
C THR A 106 -3.02 13.67 10.03
N HIS A 107 -3.80 13.83 11.09
CA HIS A 107 -3.71 12.98 12.26
C HIS A 107 -4.39 11.64 11.99
N ASN A 108 -3.59 10.57 12.02
CA ASN A 108 -4.14 9.22 11.99
C ASN A 108 -4.83 8.99 13.33
N LYS A 109 -6.17 9.00 13.32
CA LYS A 109 -6.93 8.81 14.55
C LYS A 109 -6.84 7.38 15.08
N ALA A 110 -6.31 6.42 14.33
CA ALA A 110 -6.22 5.02 14.73
C ALA A 110 -4.90 4.36 14.30
N LEU A 111 -4.43 3.43 15.13
CA LEU A 111 -3.30 2.55 14.84
C LEU A 111 -3.60 1.71 13.59
N PRO A 112 -2.77 1.80 12.54
CA PRO A 112 -2.96 1.02 11.33
C PRO A 112 -2.41 -0.40 11.47
N VAL A 113 -3.25 -1.41 11.29
CA VAL A 113 -2.86 -2.83 11.28
C VAL A 113 -3.20 -3.42 9.92
N THR A 114 -2.17 -3.71 9.12
CA THR A 114 -2.31 -4.31 7.78
C THR A 114 -2.10 -5.81 7.88
N LEU A 115 -3.10 -6.61 7.54
CA LEU A 115 -2.97 -8.06 7.46
C LEU A 115 -2.14 -8.45 6.24
N THR A 116 -1.24 -9.42 6.40
CA THR A 116 -0.45 -9.97 5.29
C THR A 116 -1.31 -10.87 4.39
N SER A 117 -2.27 -11.57 4.99
CA SER A 117 -3.30 -12.39 4.35
C SER A 117 -4.53 -12.43 5.26
N LEU A 118 -5.71 -12.68 4.70
CA LEU A 118 -6.94 -12.89 5.48
C LEU A 118 -6.91 -14.18 6.31
N ASP A 119 -6.12 -15.17 5.88
CA ASP A 119 -6.00 -16.48 6.53
C ASP A 119 -4.77 -16.58 7.45
N SER A 120 -4.00 -15.50 7.61
CA SER A 120 -2.81 -15.46 8.45
C SER A 120 -2.99 -14.50 9.63
N PRO A 121 -2.51 -14.84 10.83
CA PRO A 121 -2.43 -13.90 11.95
C PRO A 121 -1.35 -12.83 11.74
N ASP A 122 -0.52 -12.92 10.70
CA ASP A 122 0.60 -12.01 10.51
C ASP A 122 0.15 -10.63 10.03
N PHE A 123 0.61 -9.59 10.72
CA PHE A 123 0.33 -8.20 10.38
C PHE A 123 1.60 -7.36 10.27
N LYS A 124 1.47 -6.23 9.58
CA LYS A 124 2.42 -5.12 9.56
C LYS A 124 1.71 -3.83 9.96
N SER A 125 2.41 -2.98 10.68
CA SER A 125 1.96 -1.65 11.09
C SER A 125 3.06 -0.65 10.78
N SER A 126 2.69 0.47 10.18
CA SER A 126 3.57 1.61 9.95
C SER A 126 2.82 2.87 10.37
N LEU A 127 3.39 3.61 11.30
CA LEU A 127 2.80 4.84 11.82
C LEU A 127 3.90 5.82 12.18
N CYS A 128 3.55 7.09 12.29
CA CYS A 128 4.42 8.10 12.86
C CYS A 128 3.85 8.62 14.17
N LEU A 129 4.74 8.88 15.12
CA LEU A 129 4.44 9.47 16.41
C LEU A 129 4.88 10.93 16.36
N ARG A 130 4.04 11.83 16.86
CA ARG A 130 4.32 13.25 17.00
C ARG A 130 4.23 13.66 18.47
N TYR A 131 5.15 14.52 18.88
CA TYR A 131 5.15 15.16 20.19
C TYR A 131 5.52 16.64 20.06
N ASP A 132 4.66 17.52 20.58
CA ASP A 132 4.90 18.96 20.57
C ASP A 132 5.38 19.41 21.94
N SER A 133 6.61 19.93 22.03
CA SER A 133 7.15 20.45 23.29
C SER A 133 8.20 21.54 23.11
N SER A 134 8.19 22.48 24.05
CA SER A 134 9.22 23.50 24.23
C SER A 134 10.04 23.26 25.51
N ASN A 135 9.81 22.15 26.22
CA ASN A 135 10.57 21.78 27.41
C ASN A 135 11.86 21.05 27.02
N GLU A 136 13.01 21.65 27.33
CA GLU A 136 14.34 21.12 26.99
C GLU A 136 14.62 19.71 27.55
N GLU A 137 14.07 19.37 28.71
CA GLU A 137 14.23 18.02 29.28
C GLU A 137 13.47 16.96 28.46
N GLU A 138 12.24 17.28 28.04
CA GLU A 138 11.46 16.40 27.17
C GLU A 138 12.11 16.28 25.79
N ILE A 139 12.57 17.40 25.22
CA ILE A 139 13.29 17.45 23.95
C ILE A 139 14.54 16.56 23.99
N THR A 140 15.30 16.60 25.08
CA THR A 140 16.48 15.75 25.25
C THR A 140 16.12 14.26 25.28
N LYS A 141 15.02 13.89 25.95
CA LYS A 141 14.53 12.50 25.96
C LYS A 141 14.07 12.06 24.56
N LEU A 142 13.35 12.92 23.83
CA LEU A 142 12.88 12.65 22.46
C LEU A 142 14.03 12.44 21.48
N LYS A 143 15.06 13.30 21.54
CA LYS A 143 16.27 13.17 20.71
C LYS A 143 17.02 11.87 20.98
N LYS A 144 17.11 11.43 22.26
CA LYS A 144 17.69 10.11 22.61
C LYS A 144 16.91 8.93 22.02
N LEU A 145 15.61 9.11 21.80
CA LEU A 145 14.76 8.16 21.11
C LEU A 145 14.66 8.46 19.62
N GLU A 146 15.61 9.16 19.02
CA GLU A 146 15.69 9.41 17.57
C GLU A 146 14.44 10.09 16.98
N PHE A 147 13.75 10.91 17.78
CA PHE A 147 12.74 11.80 17.22
C PHE A 147 13.42 12.99 16.54
N GLU A 148 13.02 13.25 15.31
CA GLU A 148 13.53 14.35 14.51
C GLU A 148 12.71 15.62 14.75
N ALA A 149 13.39 16.75 14.87
CA ALA A 149 12.74 18.05 14.96
C ALA A 149 12.18 18.43 13.58
N ASN A 150 10.90 18.73 13.54
CA ASN A 150 10.22 19.24 12.37
C ASN A 150 9.52 20.54 12.76
N ASP A 151 9.75 21.60 11.98
CA ASP A 151 8.96 22.82 12.11
C ASP A 151 7.61 22.57 11.44
N ILE A 152 6.58 22.34 12.26
CA ILE A 152 5.22 22.09 11.80
C ILE A 152 4.32 23.17 12.40
N ASN A 153 3.94 24.14 11.57
CA ASN A 153 3.07 25.25 11.93
C ASN A 153 3.64 26.14 13.06
N ASN A 154 4.93 26.48 13.01
CA ASN A 154 5.61 27.29 14.04
C ASN A 154 5.59 26.64 15.43
N LYS A 155 5.48 25.31 15.49
CA LYS A 155 5.60 24.53 16.72
C LYS A 155 6.84 23.66 16.65
N ASN A 156 7.51 23.55 17.78
CA ASN A 156 8.59 22.58 17.99
C ASN A 156 7.99 21.17 18.08
N ALA A 157 7.73 20.59 16.91
CA ALA A 157 7.21 19.23 16.78
C ALA A 157 8.37 18.26 16.62
N TYR A 158 8.26 17.12 17.28
CA TYR A 158 9.23 16.03 17.22
C TYR A 158 8.52 14.80 16.72
N THR A 159 9.05 14.18 15.67
CA THR A 159 8.38 13.05 15.02
C THR A 159 9.29 11.87 14.80
N ARG A 160 8.73 10.67 14.90
CA ARG A 160 9.43 9.43 14.56
C ARG A 160 8.45 8.44 13.95
N CYS A 161 8.82 7.86 12.81
CA CYS A 161 8.06 6.77 12.23
C CYS A 161 8.56 5.42 12.74
N VAL A 162 7.62 4.56 13.09
CA VAL A 162 7.89 3.23 13.62
C VAL A 162 7.18 2.21 12.74
N ASN A 163 7.91 1.14 12.44
CA ASN A 163 7.38 -0.02 11.75
C ASN A 163 7.37 -1.18 12.75
N ALA A 164 6.30 -1.96 12.71
CA ALA A 164 6.17 -3.12 13.55
C ALA A 164 5.54 -4.26 12.76
N SER A 165 6.05 -5.45 13.00
CA SER A 165 5.51 -6.70 12.49
C SER A 165 5.16 -7.61 13.65
N GLY A 166 4.17 -8.46 13.46
CA GLY A 166 3.72 -9.32 14.54
C GLY A 166 2.55 -10.19 14.16
N LYS A 167 1.93 -10.77 15.19
CA LYS A 167 0.75 -11.62 15.08
C LYS A 167 -0.41 -11.05 15.86
N TYR A 168 -1.62 -11.10 15.29
CA TYR A 168 -2.83 -10.74 16.01
C TYR A 168 -3.66 -11.98 16.36
N TYR A 169 -4.24 -12.01 17.55
CA TYR A 169 -5.02 -13.14 18.06
C TYR A 169 -6.36 -12.68 18.63
N SER A 170 -7.40 -13.47 18.43
CA SER A 170 -8.76 -13.23 18.94
C SER A 170 -9.00 -13.76 20.37
N THR A 171 -8.01 -14.42 20.98
CA THR A 171 -8.18 -15.09 22.28
C THR A 171 -7.60 -14.26 23.41
N PRO A 172 -8.40 -13.82 24.39
CA PRO A 172 -7.89 -13.19 25.59
C PRO A 172 -7.39 -14.29 26.53
N GLN A 173 -6.10 -14.64 26.46
CA GLN A 173 -5.50 -15.22 27.67
C GLN A 173 -5.55 -14.13 28.76
N LYS A 174 -5.49 -14.44 30.05
CA LYS A 174 -5.31 -13.37 31.05
C LYS A 174 -3.82 -13.09 31.17
N ILE A 175 -3.32 -12.08 30.47
CA ILE A 175 -2.00 -11.51 30.74
C ILE A 175 -2.17 -10.39 31.77
N VAL A 176 -1.30 -10.36 32.77
CA VAL A 176 -1.17 -9.21 33.67
C VAL A 176 -0.56 -8.06 32.87
N SER A 177 -1.28 -6.94 32.77
CA SER A 177 -0.80 -5.75 32.07
C SER A 177 0.32 -5.07 32.85
N ASP A 178 1.41 -4.69 32.17
CA ASP A 178 2.45 -3.84 32.76
C ASP A 178 2.01 -2.37 32.83
N TYR A 179 1.14 -1.95 31.91
CA TYR A 179 0.65 -0.59 31.83
C TYR A 179 -0.78 -0.52 31.29
N GLN A 180 -1.57 0.43 31.80
CA GLN A 180 -2.92 0.75 31.31
C GLN A 180 -2.97 2.19 30.81
N PHE A 181 -3.43 2.36 29.57
CA PHE A 181 -3.62 3.69 28.98
C PHE A 181 -4.80 4.40 29.63
N LYS A 182 -4.62 5.70 29.92
CA LYS A 182 -5.71 6.57 30.40
C LYS A 182 -6.83 6.71 29.35
N GLN A 183 -6.46 6.72 28.08
CA GLN A 183 -7.38 6.74 26.95
C GLN A 183 -7.05 5.58 26.02
N PRO A 184 -8.06 4.82 25.55
CA PRO A 184 -7.81 3.71 24.67
C PRO A 184 -7.26 4.19 23.32
N ILE A 185 -6.32 3.42 22.77
CA ILE A 185 -5.76 3.67 21.43
C ILE A 185 -6.65 2.95 20.42
N PRO A 186 -7.41 3.65 19.57
CA PRO A 186 -8.21 3.01 18.52
C PRO A 186 -7.33 2.35 17.47
N VAL A 187 -7.80 1.23 16.91
CA VAL A 187 -7.10 0.41 15.91
C VAL A 187 -8.00 0.17 14.71
N ASN A 188 -7.44 0.33 13.51
CA ASN A 188 -8.08 -0.10 12.27
C ASN A 188 -7.30 -1.26 11.68
N ILE A 189 -7.97 -2.41 11.56
CA ILE A 189 -7.42 -3.61 10.93
C ILE A 189 -7.92 -3.64 9.48
N TYR A 190 -7.00 -3.74 8.53
CA TYR A 190 -7.32 -3.74 7.11
C TYR A 190 -6.47 -4.73 6.32
N TYR A 191 -6.97 -5.07 5.13
CA TYR A 191 -6.29 -5.91 4.15
C TYR A 191 -6.22 -5.16 2.82
N ILE A 192 -5.09 -5.26 2.13
CA ILE A 192 -4.88 -4.62 0.82
C ILE A 192 -5.21 -5.64 -0.26
N THR A 193 -6.19 -5.32 -1.10
CA THR A 193 -6.52 -6.12 -2.29
C THR A 193 -6.21 -5.35 -3.56
N THR A 194 -5.82 -6.06 -4.61
CA THR A 194 -5.66 -5.47 -5.95
C THR A 194 -6.96 -5.59 -6.72
N LYS A 195 -7.60 -4.46 -7.05
CA LYS A 195 -8.71 -4.43 -8.01
C LYS A 195 -8.16 -4.18 -9.41
N LYS A 196 -8.45 -5.10 -10.33
CA LYS A 196 -8.21 -4.90 -11.76
C LYS A 196 -9.37 -4.10 -12.35
N GLY A 197 -9.06 -3.15 -13.22
CA GLY A 197 -10.02 -2.29 -13.87
C GLY A 197 -9.52 -1.78 -15.21
N LEU A 198 -10.34 -0.95 -15.84
CA LEU A 198 -10.01 -0.28 -17.08
C LEU A 198 -9.96 1.23 -16.84
N ASN A 199 -8.90 1.85 -17.31
CA ASN A 199 -8.82 3.29 -17.37
C ASN A 199 -9.71 3.79 -18.52
N VAL A 200 -10.90 4.30 -18.18
CA VAL A 200 -11.92 4.72 -19.15
C VAL A 200 -11.39 5.77 -20.13
N ALA A 201 -10.53 6.69 -19.68
CA ALA A 201 -9.92 7.69 -20.56
C ALA A 201 -8.99 7.06 -21.59
N LYS A 202 -8.17 6.07 -21.19
CA LYS A 202 -7.32 5.31 -22.11
C LYS A 202 -8.14 4.45 -23.07
N VAL A 203 -9.22 3.81 -22.59
CA VAL A 203 -10.14 3.06 -23.46
C VAL A 203 -10.75 3.98 -24.52
N ALA A 204 -11.29 5.12 -24.11
CA ALA A 204 -11.90 6.09 -25.01
C ALA A 204 -10.87 6.65 -26.01
N GLY A 205 -9.66 6.99 -25.55
CA GLY A 205 -8.57 7.42 -26.41
C GLY A 205 -8.13 6.33 -27.40
N ASN A 206 -8.08 5.07 -26.96
CA ASN A 206 -7.73 3.96 -27.83
C ASN A 206 -8.78 3.76 -28.93
N ILE A 207 -10.07 3.76 -28.56
CA ILE A 207 -11.18 3.65 -29.51
C ILE A 207 -11.13 4.79 -30.53
N LEU A 208 -10.88 6.02 -30.08
CA LEU A 208 -10.81 7.20 -30.96
C LEU A 208 -9.68 7.08 -31.99
N LEU A 209 -8.53 6.51 -31.61
CA LEU A 209 -7.34 6.42 -32.46
C LEU A 209 -7.25 5.13 -33.28
N THR A 210 -8.04 4.12 -32.94
CA THR A 210 -8.07 2.82 -33.63
C THR A 210 -8.36 2.94 -35.14
N PRO A 211 -9.27 3.80 -35.63
CA PRO A 211 -9.46 3.96 -37.07
C PRO A 211 -8.20 4.41 -37.82
N PHE A 212 -7.37 5.24 -37.19
CA PHE A 212 -6.11 5.72 -37.80
C PHE A 212 -5.04 4.63 -37.79
N THR A 213 -4.92 3.85 -36.71
CA THR A 213 -3.98 2.73 -36.66
C THR A 213 -4.39 1.61 -37.61
N LEU A 214 -5.69 1.35 -37.78
CA LEU A 214 -6.22 0.43 -38.78
C LEU A 214 -5.96 0.91 -40.20
N ALA A 215 -6.07 2.21 -40.47
CA ALA A 215 -5.71 2.78 -41.77
C ALA A 215 -4.20 2.63 -42.06
N PHE A 216 -3.35 2.81 -41.03
CA PHE A 216 -1.92 2.57 -41.14
C PHE A 216 -1.60 1.09 -41.39
N ASP A 217 -2.25 0.18 -40.68
CA ASP A 217 -2.13 -1.26 -40.89
C ASP A 217 -2.54 -1.65 -42.32
N ALA A 218 -3.66 -1.12 -42.81
CA ALA A 218 -4.13 -1.36 -44.17
C ALA A 218 -3.19 -0.78 -45.25
N ALA A 219 -2.65 0.43 -45.03
CA ALA A 219 -1.73 1.07 -45.96
C ALA A 219 -0.32 0.46 -45.93
N GLY A 220 0.17 0.06 -44.76
CA GLY A 220 1.46 -0.62 -44.59
C GLY A 220 1.50 -1.97 -45.30
N GLY A 221 0.38 -2.71 -45.31
CA GLY A 221 0.22 -3.90 -46.14
C GLY A 221 0.32 -3.63 -47.65
N ILE A 222 -0.04 -2.43 -48.10
CA ILE A 222 0.03 -2.02 -49.52
C ILE A 222 1.46 -1.63 -49.93
N PHE A 223 2.32 -1.15 -49.03
CA PHE A 223 3.71 -0.79 -49.35
C PHE A 223 4.68 -1.98 -49.44
N LEU A 224 4.32 -3.15 -48.89
CA LEU A 224 5.14 -4.37 -49.00
C LEU A 224 4.74 -5.28 -50.18
N LEU A 225 3.53 -5.14 -50.71
CA LEU A 225 3.08 -5.84 -51.91
C LEU A 225 3.90 -5.57 -53.20
N PRO A 226 4.45 -4.36 -53.47
CA PRO A 226 5.24 -4.13 -54.68
C PRO A 226 6.66 -4.69 -54.59
N ILE A 227 7.14 -5.08 -53.40
CA ILE A 227 8.45 -5.70 -53.24
C ILE A 227 8.35 -7.20 -53.58
N TYR A 228 7.24 -7.86 -53.23
CA TYR A 228 7.02 -9.27 -53.58
C TYR A 228 6.65 -9.45 -55.07
N PHE A 229 5.82 -8.56 -55.64
CA PHE A 229 5.41 -8.67 -57.05
C PHE A 229 6.46 -8.19 -58.07
N ASN A 230 7.47 -7.40 -57.68
CA ASN A 230 8.57 -7.03 -58.58
C ASN A 230 9.71 -8.05 -58.63
N MET A 231 9.76 -9.03 -57.73
CA MET A 231 10.77 -10.10 -57.79
C MET A 231 10.38 -11.25 -58.73
N GLU A 232 9.12 -11.34 -59.18
CA GLU A 232 8.63 -12.42 -60.06
C GLU A 232 8.68 -12.06 -61.55
N ASN A 233 9.08 -10.84 -61.91
CA ASN A 233 9.23 -10.38 -63.31
C ASN A 233 10.70 -10.31 -63.79
N TRP A 234 11.61 -11.02 -63.13
CA TRP A 234 13.00 -11.24 -63.58
C TRP A 234 13.34 -12.74 -63.67
N ASN A 235 12.56 -13.48 -64.47
CA ASN A 235 12.98 -14.75 -65.07
C ASN A 235 12.37 -14.89 -66.47
#